data_AF-A0A955P8P7-F1
#
_entry.id   AF-A0A955P8P7-F1
#
_cell.length_a   1.000
_cell.length_b   1.000
_cell.length_c   1.000
_cell.angle_alpha   90.00
_cell.angle_beta   90.00
_cell.angle_gamma   90.00
#
_symmetry.space_group_name_H-M   'P 1'
#
loop_
_entity.id
_entity.type
_entity.pdbx_description
1 polymer ?
#
loop_
_entity_poly.entity_id
_entity_poly.type
_entity_poly.pdbx_seq_one_letter_code
_entity_poly.pdbx_strand_id
1 'polypeptide(L)'
;MEKEKKQVQCQVCKRRFSPSKAIHGSLVRLPIVEEIRKAHPNWSTSEYICLDDLNHFRGEYVQRLLEAERGELSGLEHTVVRSLREHEMLATNTNKEFEQRLTFGE
;
A
#
# COMPACT_ATOMS: atom_id res chain seq x y z
N MET A 1 -7.87 -31.98 31.65
CA MET A 1 -7.03 -30.77 31.76
C MET A 1 -7.22 -29.95 30.51
N GLU A 2 -8.23 -29.07 30.50
CA GLU A 2 -8.49 -28.14 29.40
C GLU A 2 -7.35 -27.14 29.31
N LYS A 3 -6.50 -27.26 28.29
CA LYS A 3 -5.51 -26.24 27.97
C LYS A 3 -6.27 -25.00 27.52
N GLU A 4 -6.40 -23.99 28.38
CA GLU A 4 -6.85 -22.66 28.00
C GLU A 4 -6.12 -22.25 26.72
N LYS A 5 -6.87 -22.10 25.63
CA LYS A 5 -6.32 -21.70 24.33
C LYS A 5 -5.95 -20.22 24.43
N LYS A 6 -4.76 -19.93 24.97
CA LYS A 6 -4.19 -18.57 24.93
C LYS A 6 -4.17 -18.12 23.48
N GLN A 7 -4.89 -17.06 23.16
CA GLN A 7 -4.87 -16.46 21.84
C GLN A 7 -4.05 -15.17 21.88
N VAL A 8 -3.35 -14.90 20.78
CA VAL A 8 -2.61 -13.67 20.56
C VAL A 8 -3.22 -12.90 19.40
N GLN A 9 -3.18 -11.58 19.47
CA GLN A 9 -3.71 -10.72 18.42
C GLN A 9 -2.62 -10.35 17.42
N CYS A 10 -2.90 -10.47 16.12
CA CYS A 10 -2.01 -9.95 15.09
C CYS A 10 -2.11 -8.42 15.04
N GLN A 11 -0.99 -7.71 15.07
CA GLN A 11 -0.98 -6.25 14.94
C GLN A 11 -1.44 -5.74 13.57
N VAL A 12 -1.32 -6.56 12.52
CA VAL A 12 -1.66 -6.20 11.12
C VAL A 12 -3.15 -6.39 10.88
N CYS A 13 -3.63 -7.64 10.77
CA CYS A 13 -5.05 -7.90 10.49
C CYS A 13 -5.98 -7.80 11.71
N LYS A 14 -5.46 -7.53 12.91
CA LYS A 14 -6.22 -7.44 14.19
C LYS A 14 -7.01 -8.69 14.59
N ARG A 15 -6.87 -9.80 13.87
CA ARG A 15 -7.48 -11.10 14.21
C ARG A 15 -6.71 -11.83 15.31
N ARG A 16 -7.39 -12.75 15.99
CA ARG A 16 -6.82 -13.58 17.08
C ARG A 16 -6.41 -14.95 16.56
N PHE A 17 -5.23 -15.42 16.97
CA PHE A 17 -4.64 -16.67 16.53
C PHE A 17 -4.16 -17.50 17.72
N SER A 18 -4.05 -18.81 17.53
CA SER A 18 -3.28 -19.63 18.47
C SER A 18 -1.81 -19.22 18.44
N PRO A 19 -1.04 -19.42 19.52
CA PRO A 19 0.37 -19.01 19.58
C PRO A 19 1.22 -19.78 18.57
N SER A 20 0.77 -20.96 18.13
CA SER A 20 1.38 -21.73 17.03
C SER A 20 1.20 -21.12 15.64
N LYS A 21 0.24 -20.21 15.46
CA LYS A 21 -0.08 -19.54 14.18
C LYS A 21 0.35 -18.07 14.15
N ALA A 22 1.14 -17.64 15.12
CA ALA A 22 1.64 -16.29 15.22
C ALA A 22 3.08 -16.27 15.73
N ILE A 23 3.85 -15.29 15.27
CA ILE A 23 5.24 -15.08 15.64
C ILE A 23 5.32 -13.79 16.45
N HIS A 24 6.10 -13.83 17.53
CA HIS A 24 6.41 -12.63 18.30
C HIS A 24 7.34 -11.73 17.47
N GLY A 25 7.07 -10.43 17.43
CA GLY A 25 7.75 -9.47 16.57
C GLY A 25 9.26 -9.41 16.79
N SER A 26 9.75 -9.74 17.98
CA SER A 26 11.19 -9.84 18.28
C SER A 26 11.93 -10.93 17.51
N LEU A 27 11.21 -11.92 16.97
CA LEU A 27 11.76 -12.99 16.13
C LEU A 27 11.72 -12.65 14.64
N VAL A 28 11.11 -11.53 14.26
CA VAL A 28 11.03 -11.07 12.87
C VAL A 28 12.32 -10.34 12.53
N ARG A 29 12.95 -10.72 11.40
CA ARG A 29 14.21 -10.11 10.95
C ARG A 29 14.00 -8.65 10.54
N LEU A 30 14.99 -7.80 10.82
CA LEU A 30 14.91 -6.35 10.61
C LEU A 30 14.43 -5.92 9.21
N PRO A 31 14.87 -6.52 8.08
CA PRO A 31 14.38 -6.10 6.76
C PRO A 31 12.87 -6.31 6.58
N ILE A 32 12.31 -7.37 7.19
CA ILE A 32 10.87 -7.62 7.18
C ILE A 32 10.15 -6.65 8.14
N VAL A 33 10.77 -6.28 9.27
CA VAL A 33 10.22 -5.28 10.19
C VAL A 33 10.11 -3.92 9.51
N GLU A 34 11.16 -3.48 8.82
CA GLU A 34 11.16 -2.25 8.02
C GLU A 34 10.06 -2.31 6.98
N GLU A 35 9.87 -3.47 6.37
CA GLU A 35 8.83 -3.67 5.38
C GLU A 35 7.42 -3.56 5.92
N ILE A 36 7.14 -4.23 7.03
CA ILE A 36 5.86 -4.14 7.72
C ILE A 36 5.59 -2.67 8.10
N ARG A 37 6.62 -1.94 8.55
CA ARG A 37 6.49 -0.53 8.97
C ARG A 37 6.18 0.43 7.85
N LYS A 38 6.52 0.12 6.60
CA LYS A 38 6.10 0.94 5.44
C LYS A 38 4.58 0.95 5.29
N ALA A 39 3.92 -0.18 5.53
CA ALA A 39 2.45 -0.30 5.48
C ALA A 39 1.77 0.01 6.83
N HIS A 40 2.46 -0.30 7.94
CA HIS A 40 1.96 -0.14 9.30
C HIS A 40 2.98 0.59 10.18
N PRO A 41 3.05 1.94 10.13
CA PRO A 41 4.07 2.72 10.85
C PRO A 41 4.10 2.48 12.37
N ASN A 42 2.95 2.13 12.95
CA ASN A 42 2.81 1.87 14.39
C ASN A 42 3.13 0.42 14.78
N TRP A 43 3.64 -0.41 13.85
CA TRP A 43 3.96 -1.81 14.15
C TRP A 43 5.17 -1.94 15.08
N SER A 44 5.00 -2.73 16.14
CA SER A 44 6.00 -2.97 17.18
C SER A 44 6.53 -4.40 17.18
N THR A 45 7.80 -4.58 17.53
CA THR A 45 8.42 -5.89 17.74
C THR A 45 8.03 -6.53 19.08
N SER A 46 7.36 -5.79 19.98
CA SER A 46 6.91 -6.26 21.29
C SER A 46 5.59 -7.06 21.26
N GLU A 47 4.99 -7.20 20.08
CA GLU A 47 3.67 -7.79 19.89
C GLU A 47 3.71 -8.84 18.76
N TYR A 48 2.57 -9.47 18.45
CA TYR A 48 2.51 -10.60 17.53
C TYR A 48 2.11 -10.23 16.10
N ILE A 49 2.53 -11.05 15.14
CA ILE A 49 2.06 -11.06 13.76
C ILE A 49 1.67 -12.49 13.38
N CYS A 50 0.55 -12.68 12.67
CA CYS A 50 0.16 -14.02 12.22
C CYS A 50 1.05 -14.50 11.06
N LEU A 51 1.08 -15.82 10.84
CA LEU A 51 1.90 -16.39 9.77
C LEU A 51 1.50 -15.89 8.38
N ASP A 52 0.20 -15.68 8.13
CA ASP A 52 -0.30 -15.23 6.83
C ASP A 52 0.22 -13.82 6.49
N ASP A 53 0.03 -12.86 7.41
CA ASP A 53 0.50 -11.49 7.23
C ASP A 53 2.04 -11.45 7.16
N LEU A 54 2.74 -12.22 8.01
CA LEU A 54 4.20 -12.31 7.97
C LEU A 54 4.73 -12.84 6.64
N ASN A 55 4.08 -13.85 6.06
CA ASN A 55 4.47 -14.43 4.78
C ASN A 55 4.17 -13.47 3.61
N HIS A 56 3.09 -12.71 3.69
CA HIS A 56 2.81 -11.63 2.73
C HIS A 56 3.97 -10.62 2.69
N PHE A 57 4.37 -10.07 3.84
CA PHE A 57 5.49 -9.11 3.88
C PHE A 57 6.84 -9.71 3.49
N ARG A 58 7.06 -11.01 3.73
CA ARG A 58 8.24 -11.72 3.20
C ARG A 58 8.24 -11.81 1.68
N GLY A 59 7.09 -12.11 1.08
CA GLY A 59 6.93 -12.15 -0.38
C GLY A 59 7.20 -10.79 -0.99
N GLU A 60 6.57 -9.76 -0.44
CA GLU A 60 6.80 -8.35 -0.79
C GLU A 60 8.29 -7.99 -0.73
N TYR A 61 8.98 -8.37 0.36
CA TYR A 61 10.41 -8.04 0.53
C TYR A 61 11.27 -8.71 -0.54
N VAL A 62 11.02 -9.98 -0.84
CA VAL A 62 11.71 -10.70 -1.93
C VAL A 62 11.42 -10.02 -3.27
N GLN A 63 10.17 -9.66 -3.55
CA GLN A 63 9.81 -8.97 -4.79
C GLN A 63 10.57 -7.65 -4.94
N ARG A 64 10.61 -6.81 -3.91
CA ARG A 64 11.36 -5.55 -3.94
C ARG A 64 12.87 -5.74 -4.13
N LEU A 65 13.46 -6.78 -3.55
CA LEU A 65 14.86 -7.10 -3.79
C LEU A 65 15.11 -7.45 -5.26
N LEU A 66 14.24 -8.27 -5.86
CA LEU A 66 14.34 -8.64 -7.28
C LEU A 66 14.14 -7.44 -8.22
N GLU A 67 13.24 -6.51 -7.85
CA GLU A 67 13.04 -5.26 -8.60
C GLU A 67 14.26 -4.33 -8.50
N ALA A 68 14.84 -4.19 -7.30
CA ALA A 68 16.04 -3.38 -7.08
C ALA A 68 17.27 -3.92 -7.83
N GLU A 69 17.43 -5.25 -7.91
CA GLU A 69 18.51 -5.90 -8.66
C GLU A 69 18.37 -5.74 -10.18
N ARG A 70 17.14 -5.62 -10.69
CA ARG A 70 16.87 -5.44 -12.13
C ARG A 70 16.94 -3.98 -12.59
N GLY A 71 17.14 -3.01 -11.69
CA GLY A 71 17.36 -1.61 -12.03
C GLY A 71 16.14 -0.84 -12.53
N GLU A 72 14.95 -1.44 -12.51
CA GLU A 72 13.70 -0.75 -12.88
C GLU A 72 13.00 -0.33 -11.60
N LEU A 73 13.19 0.94 -11.25
CA LEU A 73 12.17 1.70 -10.54
C LEU A 73 10.87 1.58 -11.35
N SER A 74 10.03 0.58 -11.04
CA SER A 74 8.62 0.74 -11.31
C SER A 74 8.13 1.78 -10.31
N GLY A 75 8.33 3.04 -10.69
CA GLY A 75 7.55 4.14 -10.16
C GLY A 75 6.10 3.77 -10.46
N LEU A 76 5.47 3.05 -9.54
CA LEU A 76 4.02 2.99 -9.45
C LEU A 76 3.59 4.38 -8.99
N GLU A 77 3.61 5.27 -9.98
CA GLU A 77 2.70 6.36 -10.18
C GLU A 77 1.32 5.89 -9.69
N HIS A 78 1.04 6.12 -8.42
CA HIS A 78 -0.33 6.11 -7.94
C HIS A 78 -0.96 7.37 -8.52
N THR A 79 -1.37 7.21 -9.78
CA THR A 79 -2.28 8.08 -10.52
C THR A 79 -3.29 8.60 -9.51
N VAL A 80 -3.27 9.91 -9.31
CA VAL A 80 -4.30 10.66 -8.63
C VAL A 80 -5.61 10.34 -9.34
N VAL A 81 -6.36 9.36 -8.83
CA VAL A 81 -7.73 9.11 -9.27
C VAL A 81 -8.56 10.26 -8.72
N ARG A 82 -8.52 11.36 -9.47
CA ARG A 82 -9.67 12.12 -9.95
C ARG A 82 -10.87 12.03 -8.99
N SER A 83 -10.95 13.00 -8.08
CA SER A 83 -12.24 13.44 -7.54
C SER A 83 -13.04 14.10 -8.67
N LEU A 84 -13.61 13.30 -9.56
CA LEU A 84 -14.81 13.65 -10.32
C LEU A 84 -15.98 13.57 -9.35
N ARG A 85 -16.07 14.56 -8.46
CA ARG A 85 -17.32 14.83 -7.74
C ARG A 85 -17.70 16.27 -7.98
N GLU A 86 -18.63 16.39 -8.91
CA GLU A 86 -19.77 17.29 -8.82
C GLU A 86 -19.41 18.74 -8.52
N HIS A 87 -19.29 19.56 -9.57
CA HIS A 87 -20.05 20.80 -9.64
C HIS A 87 -20.57 20.93 -11.07
N GLU A 88 -21.81 20.45 -11.24
CA GLU A 88 -22.69 20.90 -12.30
C GLU A 88 -23.05 22.37 -12.06
N MET A 89 -23.31 23.07 -13.16
CA MET A 89 -23.91 24.40 -13.28
C MET A 89 -23.03 25.62 -12.94
N LEU A 90 -22.68 26.38 -13.98
CA LEU A 90 -23.41 27.62 -14.27
C LEU A 90 -23.33 27.94 -15.77
N ALA A 91 -24.47 28.37 -16.28
CA ALA A 91 -24.84 28.49 -17.67
C ALA A 91 -24.20 29.69 -18.37
N THR A 92 -24.10 29.56 -19.71
CA THR A 92 -24.25 30.60 -20.72
C THR A 92 -23.31 31.81 -20.64
N ASN A 93 -22.37 31.88 -21.59
CA ASN A 93 -22.41 33.01 -22.53
C ASN A 93 -21.77 32.66 -23.89
N THR A 94 -22.64 32.45 -24.88
CA THR A 94 -22.34 32.55 -26.31
C THR A 94 -21.88 33.96 -26.66
N ASN A 95 -20.64 34.14 -27.12
CA ASN A 95 -20.28 35.18 -28.09
C ASN A 95 -18.97 34.78 -28.78
N LYS A 96 -19.02 34.15 -29.95
CA LYS A 96 -18.92 34.78 -31.28
C LYS A 96 -17.59 35.50 -31.54
N GLU A 97 -16.99 35.08 -32.66
CA GLU A 97 -15.95 35.76 -33.45
C GLU A 97 -14.54 35.69 -32.82
N PHE A 98 -13.56 35.06 -33.46
CA PHE A 98 -12.98 35.52 -34.72
C PHE A 98 -12.24 34.37 -35.42
N GLU A 99 -12.62 34.09 -36.67
CA GLU A 99 -11.79 33.35 -37.63
C GLU A 99 -10.54 34.19 -38.02
N GLN A 100 -9.59 33.56 -38.73
CA GLN A 100 -8.47 34.14 -39.49
C GLN A 100 -7.13 34.21 -38.70
N ARG A 101 -6.00 33.63 -39.13
CA ARG A 101 -5.56 33.10 -40.43
C ARG A 101 -4.60 31.92 -40.21
N LEU A 102 -4.88 30.81 -40.88
CA LEU A 102 -3.89 29.82 -41.31
C LEU A 102 -3.56 30.13 -42.77
N THR A 103 -2.38 30.68 -43.03
CA THR A 103 -1.69 30.51 -44.32
C THR A 103 -0.19 30.38 -44.02
N PHE A 104 0.28 29.13 -44.00
CA PHE A 104 1.68 28.77 -44.18
C PHE A 104 1.90 28.62 -45.69
N GLY A 105 2.95 29.24 -46.25
CA GLY A 105 3.45 28.92 -47.59
C GLY A 105 3.58 30.11 -48.54
N GLU A 106 4.58 30.98 -48.30
CA GLU A 106 5.67 31.37 -49.22
C GLU A 106 6.74 32.13 -48.43
#